data_AF-A0A812XJU1-F1
#
_entry.id   AF-A0A812XJU1-F1
#
_cell.length_a   1.000
_cell.length_b   1.000
_cell.length_c   1.000
_cell.angle_alpha   90.00
_cell.angle_beta   90.00
_cell.angle_gamma   90.00
#
_symmetry.space_group_name_H-M   'P 1'
#
loop_
_entity.id
_entity.type
_entity.pdbx_description
1 polymer ?
#
loop_
_entity_poly.entity_id
_entity_poly.type
_entity_poly.pdbx_seq_one_letter_code
_entity_poly.pdbx_strand_id
1 'polypeptide(L)'
;MIMRQAACLLLETAMEGCNFTRTSVTLIQKLALDAMKIALNSAALIEISPRLFYTLVGFSLLYTFVSLVFFAAPLMKIQRRVLAVEADLRYVLVRLREHAESVAFFRGYQYERECSETVLDHVIWSSYKFAAIELVYKMITGVVQAGFGLMPMLVIAPMYFKGTVSFGTIQQSQLLFQTLLSGMMDLGKELNDIAKLGAESVRVKDGVEIVTHVRLAKIGGETSVEDRN
;
A
#
# COMPACT_ATOMS: atom_id res chain seq x y z
N MET A 1 14.88 -14.06 31.84
CA MET A 1 14.10 -12.91 31.34
C MET A 1 14.81 -12.18 30.20
N ILE A 2 16.07 -11.75 30.41
CA ILE A 2 16.89 -11.01 29.42
C ILE A 2 17.07 -11.74 28.07
N MET A 3 17.34 -13.06 28.06
CA MET A 3 17.48 -13.82 26.81
C MET A 3 16.19 -13.91 25.97
N ARG A 4 15.02 -13.99 26.60
CA ARG A 4 13.72 -13.99 25.90
C ARG A 4 13.42 -12.64 25.28
N GLN A 5 13.80 -11.57 25.98
CA GLN A 5 13.60 -10.20 25.54
C GLN A 5 14.50 -9.86 24.35
N ALA A 6 15.77 -10.29 24.39
CA ALA A 6 16.70 -10.16 23.26
C ALA A 6 16.24 -10.94 22.02
N ALA A 7 15.75 -12.18 22.20
CA ALA A 7 15.23 -12.98 21.09
C ALA A 7 13.97 -12.36 20.44
N CYS A 8 13.08 -11.78 21.24
CA CYS A 8 11.87 -11.11 20.74
C CYS A 8 12.21 -9.86 19.92
N LEU A 9 13.16 -9.06 20.41
CA LEU A 9 13.60 -7.81 19.76
C LEU A 9 14.34 -8.09 18.43
N LEU A 10 15.10 -9.18 18.36
CA LEU A 10 15.70 -9.66 17.11
C LEU A 10 14.66 -10.14 16.08
N LEU A 11 13.57 -10.78 16.55
CA LEU A 11 12.53 -11.29 15.67
C LEU A 11 11.64 -10.16 15.11
N GLU A 12 11.38 -9.14 15.91
CA GLU A 12 10.65 -7.93 15.50
C GLU A 12 11.43 -7.11 14.46
N THR A 13 12.72 -6.85 14.71
CA THR A 13 13.60 -6.16 13.74
C THR A 13 13.78 -6.94 12.44
N ALA A 14 13.86 -8.28 12.50
CA ALA A 14 13.89 -9.12 11.30
C ALA A 14 12.59 -9.03 10.48
N MET A 15 11.43 -9.02 11.15
CA MET A 15 10.12 -8.90 10.49
C MET A 15 9.93 -7.52 9.84
N GLU A 16 10.38 -6.45 10.50
CA GLU A 16 10.37 -5.10 9.95
C GLU A 16 11.28 -4.99 8.70
N GLY A 17 12.47 -5.61 8.73
CA GLY A 17 13.36 -5.68 7.58
C GLY A 17 12.76 -6.44 6.38
N CYS A 18 12.08 -7.56 6.63
CA CYS A 18 11.39 -8.32 5.57
C CYS A 18 10.24 -7.53 4.94
N ASN A 19 9.44 -6.83 5.73
CA ASN A 19 8.34 -6.00 5.23
C ASN A 19 8.88 -4.83 4.39
N PHE A 20 9.90 -4.13 4.88
CA PHE A 20 10.56 -3.06 4.15
C PHE A 20 11.11 -3.54 2.80
N THR A 21 11.80 -4.70 2.78
CA THR A 21 12.34 -5.28 1.56
C THR A 21 11.23 -5.63 0.56
N ARG A 22 10.13 -6.24 1.04
CA ARG A 22 8.98 -6.59 0.20
C ARG A 22 8.33 -5.34 -0.40
N THR A 23 8.03 -4.33 0.42
CA THR A 23 7.44 -3.07 -0.04
C THR A 23 8.34 -2.41 -1.10
N SER A 24 9.65 -2.35 -0.84
CA SER A 24 10.64 -1.80 -1.77
C SER A 24 10.70 -2.51 -3.12
N VAL A 25 10.79 -3.85 -3.11
CA VAL A 25 10.83 -4.65 -4.34
C VAL A 25 9.54 -4.45 -5.15
N THR A 26 8.38 -4.48 -4.48
CA THR A 26 7.10 -4.27 -5.17
C THR A 26 6.97 -2.86 -5.74
N LEU A 27 7.46 -1.84 -5.05
CA LEU A 27 7.44 -0.48 -5.57
C LEU A 27 8.30 -0.32 -6.80
N ILE A 28 9.53 -0.83 -6.76
CA ILE A 28 10.44 -0.79 -7.91
C ILE A 28 9.83 -1.54 -9.09
N GLN A 29 9.21 -2.70 -8.85
CA GLN A 29 8.54 -3.48 -9.89
C GLN A 29 7.37 -2.71 -10.52
N LYS A 30 6.52 -2.07 -9.71
CA LYS A 30 5.37 -1.29 -10.21
C LYS A 30 5.85 -0.09 -11.02
N LEU A 31 6.78 0.69 -10.48
CA LEU A 31 7.35 1.88 -11.14
C LEU A 31 8.01 1.51 -12.47
N ALA A 32 8.76 0.40 -12.51
CA ALA A 32 9.41 -0.07 -13.73
C ALA A 32 8.38 -0.48 -14.80
N LEU A 33 7.33 -1.22 -14.40
CA LEU A 33 6.26 -1.63 -15.32
C LEU A 33 5.47 -0.43 -15.84
N ASP A 34 5.11 0.51 -14.98
CA ASP A 34 4.31 1.67 -15.37
C ASP A 34 5.12 2.64 -16.22
N ALA A 35 6.40 2.84 -15.93
CA ALA A 35 7.30 3.59 -16.80
C ALA A 35 7.41 2.95 -18.20
N MET A 36 7.56 1.62 -18.27
CA MET A 36 7.64 0.88 -19.53
C MET A 36 6.32 0.99 -20.33
N LYS A 37 5.17 0.79 -19.67
CA LYS A 37 3.85 0.96 -20.30
C LYS A 37 3.72 2.37 -20.88
N ILE A 38 4.05 3.40 -20.10
CA ILE A 38 3.90 4.79 -20.54
C ILE A 38 4.83 5.07 -21.73
N ALA A 39 6.12 4.71 -21.64
CA ALA A 39 7.09 4.98 -22.69
C ALA A 39 6.76 4.27 -24.01
N LEU A 40 6.48 2.96 -23.96
CA LEU A 40 6.22 2.18 -25.17
C LEU A 40 4.91 2.58 -25.85
N ASN A 41 3.83 2.71 -25.08
CA ASN A 41 2.52 2.98 -25.65
C ASN A 41 2.38 4.43 -26.09
N SER A 42 3.06 5.39 -25.43
CA SER A 42 3.08 6.78 -25.90
C SER A 42 3.77 6.91 -27.26
N ALA A 43 4.94 6.30 -27.44
CA ALA A 43 5.66 6.32 -28.70
C ALA A 43 4.81 5.74 -29.85
N ALA A 44 4.21 4.56 -29.64
CA ALA A 44 3.35 3.93 -30.63
C ALA A 44 2.07 4.74 -30.94
N LEU A 45 1.46 5.40 -29.94
CA LEU A 45 0.28 6.23 -30.17
C LEU A 45 0.57 7.48 -31.01
N ILE A 46 1.72 8.12 -30.77
CA ILE A 46 2.12 9.32 -31.50
C ILE A 46 2.32 9.01 -32.98
N GLU A 47 2.87 7.83 -33.29
CA GLU A 47 3.06 7.36 -34.67
C GLU A 47 1.72 7.13 -35.40
N ILE A 48 0.72 6.59 -34.70
CA ILE A 48 -0.61 6.35 -35.30
C ILE A 48 -1.42 7.64 -35.42
N SER A 49 -1.57 8.39 -34.33
CA SER A 49 -2.37 9.61 -34.31
C SER A 49 -1.98 10.53 -33.14
N PRO A 50 -1.26 11.63 -33.40
CA PRO A 50 -0.88 12.57 -32.35
C PRO A 50 -2.09 13.24 -31.68
N ARG A 51 -3.23 13.36 -32.38
CA ARG A 51 -4.48 13.92 -31.82
C ARG A 51 -5.06 13.03 -30.72
N LEU A 52 -4.98 11.72 -30.87
CA LEU A 52 -5.45 10.76 -29.87
C LEU A 52 -4.59 10.83 -28.60
N PHE A 53 -3.28 11.01 -28.78
CA PHE A 53 -2.35 11.14 -27.66
C PHE A 53 -2.65 12.38 -26.79
N TYR A 54 -2.81 13.57 -27.38
CA TYR A 54 -3.08 14.79 -26.60
C TYR A 54 -4.42 14.74 -25.87
N THR A 55 -5.46 14.18 -26.49
CA THR A 55 -6.76 14.00 -25.83
C THR A 55 -6.65 13.04 -24.65
N LEU A 56 -5.94 11.92 -24.80
CA LEU A 56 -5.64 11.00 -23.69
C LEU A 56 -4.93 11.72 -22.55
N VAL A 57 -3.83 12.43 -22.84
CA VAL A 57 -3.02 13.09 -21.81
C VAL A 57 -3.84 14.12 -21.04
N GLY A 58 -4.63 14.94 -21.75
CA GLY A 58 -5.51 15.93 -21.11
C GLY A 58 -6.54 15.29 -20.16
N PHE A 59 -7.23 14.23 -20.62
CA PHE A 59 -8.21 13.53 -19.78
C PHE A 59 -7.55 12.74 -18.63
N SER A 60 -6.38 12.14 -18.85
CA SER A 60 -5.64 11.42 -17.82
C SER A 60 -5.19 12.36 -16.70
N LEU A 61 -4.68 13.55 -17.04
CA LEU A 61 -4.33 14.56 -16.03
C LEU A 61 -5.55 15.01 -15.24
N LEU A 62 -6.69 15.25 -15.91
CA LEU A 62 -7.93 15.59 -15.24
C LEU A 62 -8.40 14.49 -14.30
N TYR A 63 -8.38 13.24 -14.75
CA TYR A 63 -8.73 12.08 -13.94
C TYR A 63 -7.83 11.94 -12.71
N THR A 64 -6.51 11.99 -12.89
CA THR A 64 -5.53 11.88 -11.80
C THR A 64 -5.70 13.00 -10.79
N PHE A 65 -5.96 14.23 -11.27
CA PHE A 65 -6.25 15.37 -10.40
C PHE A 65 -7.51 15.15 -9.56
N VAL A 66 -8.61 14.75 -10.18
CA VAL A 66 -9.87 14.45 -9.48
C VAL A 66 -9.69 13.29 -8.49
N SER A 67 -9.01 12.22 -8.90
CA SER A 67 -8.78 11.06 -8.05
C SER A 67 -7.96 11.42 -6.80
N LEU A 68 -6.89 12.19 -6.97
CA LEU A 68 -6.05 12.64 -5.85
C LEU A 68 -6.82 13.52 -4.87
N VAL A 69 -7.60 14.50 -5.35
CA VAL A 69 -8.33 15.42 -4.48
C VAL A 69 -9.44 14.72 -3.70
N PHE A 70 -10.19 13.82 -4.35
CA PHE A 70 -11.36 13.20 -3.74
C PHE A 70 -11.07 11.92 -2.97
N PHE A 71 -10.16 11.06 -3.45
CA PHE A 71 -9.98 9.71 -2.89
C PHE A 71 -8.73 9.54 -2.03
N ALA A 72 -7.66 10.31 -2.25
CA ALA A 72 -6.41 10.11 -1.50
C ALA A 72 -6.57 10.41 0.01
N ALA A 73 -7.16 11.56 0.35
CA ALA A 73 -7.36 11.97 1.74
C ALA A 73 -8.28 11.04 2.57
N PRO A 74 -9.47 10.62 2.09
CA PRO A 74 -10.34 9.74 2.88
C PRO A 74 -9.76 8.33 3.05
N LEU A 75 -9.16 7.73 2.01
CA LEU A 75 -8.55 6.40 2.13
C LEU A 75 -7.47 6.39 3.20
N MET A 76 -6.59 7.40 3.21
CA MET A 76 -5.50 7.49 4.18
C MET A 76 -5.99 7.72 5.62
N LYS A 77 -7.14 8.38 5.80
CA LYS A 77 -7.75 8.53 7.14
C LYS A 77 -8.31 7.21 7.66
N ILE A 78 -8.96 6.43 6.80
CA ILE A 78 -9.56 5.14 7.19
C ILE A 78 -8.47 4.10 7.44
N GLN A 79 -7.45 4.04 6.59
CA GLN A 79 -6.33 3.14 6.77
C GLN A 79 -5.60 3.38 8.09
N ARG A 80 -5.44 4.65 8.49
CA ARG A 80 -4.92 5.01 9.82
C ARG A 80 -5.82 4.54 10.96
N ARG A 81 -7.15 4.61 10.82
CA ARG A 81 -8.09 4.09 11.82
C ARG A 81 -7.99 2.58 11.96
N VAL A 82 -7.90 1.84 10.86
CA VAL A 82 -7.70 0.38 10.89
C VAL A 82 -6.42 0.05 11.66
N LEU A 83 -5.31 0.73 11.33
CA LEU A 83 -4.01 0.50 11.97
C LEU A 83 -4.03 0.82 13.48
N ALA A 84 -4.73 1.88 13.89
CA ALA A 84 -4.89 2.23 15.30
C ALA A 84 -5.68 1.17 16.09
N VAL A 85 -6.81 0.72 15.55
CA VAL A 85 -7.65 -0.29 16.23
C VAL A 85 -6.94 -1.65 16.27
N GLU A 86 -6.14 -1.99 15.25
CA GLU A 86 -5.30 -3.20 15.27
C GLU A 86 -4.21 -3.13 16.36
N ALA A 87 -3.61 -1.95 16.55
CA ALA A 87 -2.65 -1.73 17.63
C ALA A 87 -3.30 -1.89 19.02
N ASP A 88 -4.51 -1.35 19.21
CA ASP A 88 -5.27 -1.52 20.44
C ASP A 88 -5.58 -3.00 20.74
N LEU A 89 -5.97 -3.77 19.72
CA LEU A 89 -6.17 -5.22 19.88
C LEU A 89 -4.90 -5.93 20.33
N ARG A 90 -3.75 -5.63 19.70
CA ARG A 90 -2.45 -6.21 20.08
C ARG A 90 -2.09 -5.86 21.53
N TYR A 91 -2.35 -4.62 21.95
CA TYR A 91 -2.12 -4.19 23.33
C TYR A 91 -3.00 -4.97 24.32
N VAL A 92 -4.30 -5.12 24.05
CA VAL A 92 -5.22 -5.86 24.90
C VAL A 92 -4.79 -7.32 25.04
N LEU A 93 -4.39 -7.98 23.94
CA LEU A 93 -3.94 -9.37 23.96
C LEU A 93 -2.65 -9.57 24.78
N VAL A 94 -1.70 -8.64 24.70
CA VAL A 94 -0.48 -8.68 25.51
C VAL A 94 -0.82 -8.48 26.99
N ARG A 95 -1.66 -7.49 27.32
CA ARG A 95 -2.11 -7.24 28.70
C ARG A 95 -2.79 -8.47 29.31
N LEU A 96 -3.68 -9.11 28.54
CA LEU A 96 -4.41 -10.31 28.96
C LEU A 96 -3.45 -11.46 29.30
N ARG A 97 -2.41 -11.65 28.47
CA ARG A 97 -1.40 -12.69 28.69
C ARG A 97 -0.58 -12.44 29.95
N GLU A 98 -0.22 -11.18 30.22
CA GLU A 98 0.59 -10.81 31.38
C GLU A 98 -0.19 -10.90 32.70
N HIS A 99 -1.50 -10.65 32.67
CA HIS A 99 -2.35 -10.64 33.87
C HIS A 99 -3.22 -11.89 34.01
N ALA A 100 -3.01 -12.92 33.18
CA ALA A 100 -3.82 -14.14 33.17
C ALA A 100 -3.90 -14.84 34.56
N GLU A 101 -2.82 -14.78 35.34
CA GLU A 101 -2.75 -15.36 36.69
C GLU A 101 -3.62 -14.57 37.70
N SER A 102 -3.62 -13.24 37.60
CA SER A 102 -4.46 -12.37 38.43
C SER A 102 -5.94 -12.50 38.06
N VAL A 103 -6.26 -12.57 36.76
CA VAL A 103 -7.64 -12.77 36.27
C VAL A 103 -8.18 -14.13 36.69
N ALA A 104 -7.36 -15.18 36.68
CA ALA A 104 -7.73 -16.50 37.19
C ALA A 104 -7.98 -16.49 38.71
N PHE A 105 -7.17 -15.75 39.47
CA PHE A 105 -7.30 -15.63 40.92
C PHE A 105 -8.58 -14.87 41.34
N PHE A 106 -8.93 -13.79 40.63
CA PHE A 106 -10.11 -12.97 40.91
C PHE A 106 -11.39 -13.39 40.17
N ARG A 107 -11.38 -14.49 39.40
CA ARG A 107 -12.52 -14.99 38.58
C ARG A 107 -13.11 -13.94 37.63
N GLY A 108 -12.30 -12.98 37.16
CA GLY A 108 -12.72 -11.87 36.27
C GLY A 108 -12.91 -12.24 34.80
N TYR A 109 -12.95 -13.54 34.46
CA TYR A 109 -12.89 -14.04 33.07
C TYR A 109 -13.98 -13.48 32.15
N GLN A 110 -15.22 -13.35 32.63
CA GLN A 110 -16.34 -12.89 31.81
C GLN A 110 -16.16 -11.43 31.36
N TYR A 111 -15.76 -10.55 32.28
CA TYR A 111 -15.54 -9.14 32.00
C TYR A 111 -14.37 -8.93 31.01
N GLU A 112 -13.26 -9.63 31.22
CA GLU A 112 -12.08 -9.50 30.34
C GLU A 112 -12.33 -10.08 28.94
N ARG A 113 -13.18 -11.12 28.84
CA ARG A 113 -13.64 -11.69 27.57
C ARG A 113 -14.53 -10.74 26.79
N GLU A 114 -15.54 -10.15 27.42
CA GLU A 114 -16.42 -9.17 26.77
C GLU A 114 -15.65 -7.94 26.26
N CYS A 115 -14.67 -7.46 27.04
CA CYS A 115 -13.81 -6.36 26.62
C CYS A 115 -12.97 -6.73 25.38
N SER A 116 -12.39 -7.94 25.35
CA SER A 116 -11.60 -8.42 24.21
C SER A 116 -12.45 -8.66 22.96
N GLU A 117 -13.65 -9.23 23.11
CA GLU A 117 -14.61 -9.42 22.02
C GLU A 117 -15.04 -8.07 21.42
N THR A 118 -15.31 -7.06 22.25
CA THR A 118 -15.67 -5.71 21.79
C THR A 118 -14.56 -5.06 20.94
N VAL A 119 -13.29 -5.19 21.37
CA VAL A 119 -12.14 -4.64 20.63
C VAL A 119 -11.94 -5.38 19.31
N LEU A 120 -12.12 -6.71 19.32
CA LEU A 120 -12.04 -7.51 18.10
C LEU A 120 -13.14 -7.13 17.09
N ASP A 121 -14.38 -6.94 17.55
CA ASP A 121 -15.49 -6.48 16.72
C ASP A 121 -15.20 -5.12 16.09
N HIS A 122 -14.57 -4.20 16.83
CA HIS A 122 -14.11 -2.93 16.30
C HIS A 122 -13.08 -3.09 15.18
N VAL A 123 -12.10 -4.00 15.31
CA VAL A 123 -11.12 -4.28 14.24
C VAL A 123 -11.83 -4.80 12.99
N ILE A 124 -12.74 -5.76 13.16
CA ILE A 124 -13.49 -6.38 12.06
C ILE A 124 -14.33 -5.33 11.33
N TRP A 125 -15.10 -4.52 12.06
CA TRP A 125 -15.93 -3.47 11.47
C TRP A 125 -15.12 -2.37 10.78
N SER A 126 -14.00 -1.96 11.37
CA SER A 126 -13.10 -0.97 10.76
C SER A 126 -12.50 -1.51 9.45
N SER A 127 -12.06 -2.77 9.45
CA SER A 127 -11.51 -3.45 8.27
C SER A 127 -12.57 -3.65 7.19
N TYR A 128 -13.80 -4.01 7.56
CA TYR A 128 -14.92 -4.14 6.62
C TYR A 128 -15.26 -2.79 5.97
N LYS A 129 -15.32 -1.71 6.76
CA LYS A 129 -15.54 -0.34 6.24
C LYS A 129 -14.44 0.07 5.25
N PHE A 130 -13.19 -0.24 5.57
CA PHE A 130 -12.07 0.00 4.65
C PHE A 130 -12.24 -0.78 3.35
N ALA A 131 -12.50 -2.09 3.43
CA ALA A 131 -12.68 -2.95 2.26
C ALA A 131 -13.88 -2.51 1.39
N ALA A 132 -15.00 -2.10 1.99
CA ALA A 132 -16.17 -1.62 1.27
C ALA A 132 -15.86 -0.33 0.48
N ILE A 133 -15.15 0.62 1.09
CA ILE A 133 -14.76 1.88 0.43
C ILE A 133 -13.73 1.61 -0.66
N GLU A 134 -12.76 0.73 -0.41
CA GLU A 134 -11.79 0.31 -1.42
C GLU A 134 -12.48 -0.36 -2.62
N LEU A 135 -13.48 -1.21 -2.38
CA LEU A 135 -14.26 -1.86 -3.42
C LEU A 135 -15.01 -0.82 -4.27
N VAL A 136 -15.72 0.13 -3.64
CA VAL A 136 -16.41 1.21 -4.36
C VAL A 136 -15.42 2.03 -5.20
N TYR A 137 -14.26 2.38 -4.64
CA TYR A 137 -13.20 3.08 -5.37
C TYR A 137 -12.70 2.30 -6.59
N LYS A 138 -12.45 0.99 -6.44
CA LYS A 138 -12.06 0.11 -7.55
C LYS A 138 -13.14 0.02 -8.60
N MET A 139 -14.41 -0.07 -8.21
CA MET A 139 -15.55 -0.12 -9.13
C MET A 139 -15.69 1.17 -9.92
N ILE A 140 -15.64 2.34 -9.27
CA ILE A 140 -15.68 3.65 -9.95
C ILE A 140 -14.51 3.76 -10.92
N THR A 141 -13.30 3.42 -10.48
CA THR A 141 -12.10 3.47 -11.33
C THR A 141 -12.23 2.53 -12.53
N GLY A 142 -12.75 1.32 -12.33
CA GLY A 142 -12.97 0.35 -13.40
C GLY A 142 -14.01 0.83 -14.42
N VAL A 143 -15.12 1.42 -13.97
CA VAL A 143 -16.13 2.01 -14.87
C VAL A 143 -15.54 3.16 -15.67
N VAL A 144 -14.76 4.02 -15.03
CA VAL A 144 -14.08 5.14 -15.69
C VAL A 144 -13.07 4.64 -16.74
N GLN A 145 -12.26 3.63 -16.41
CA GLN A 145 -11.35 3.01 -17.37
C GLN A 145 -12.08 2.36 -18.55
N ALA A 146 -13.15 1.61 -18.29
CA ALA A 146 -13.94 0.98 -19.34
C ALA A 146 -14.58 2.01 -20.27
N GLY A 147 -15.15 3.09 -19.71
CA GLY A 147 -15.73 4.19 -20.46
C GLY A 147 -14.69 4.91 -21.34
N PHE A 148 -13.53 5.24 -20.78
CA PHE A 148 -12.44 5.85 -21.55
C PHE A 148 -11.82 4.88 -22.57
N GLY A 149 -11.84 3.58 -22.31
CA GLY A 149 -11.34 2.56 -23.23
C GLY A 149 -12.06 2.51 -24.58
N LEU A 150 -13.24 3.14 -24.70
CA LEU A 150 -14.00 3.28 -25.95
C LEU A 150 -13.66 4.57 -26.73
N MET A 151 -12.95 5.53 -26.12
CA MET A 151 -12.60 6.81 -26.76
C MET A 151 -11.81 6.66 -28.07
N PRO A 152 -10.83 5.74 -28.21
CA PRO A 152 -10.10 5.55 -29.46
C PRO A 152 -11.00 5.26 -30.64
N MET A 153 -12.06 4.47 -30.42
CA MET A 153 -13.03 4.14 -31.47
C MET A 153 -13.77 5.40 -31.94
N LEU A 154 -14.21 6.27 -31.03
CA LEU A 154 -14.92 7.51 -31.39
C LEU A 154 -14.02 8.50 -32.17
N VAL A 155 -12.75 8.61 -31.78
CA VAL A 155 -11.81 9.55 -32.41
C VAL A 155 -11.32 9.04 -33.77
N ILE A 156 -11.08 7.73 -33.91
CA ILE A 156 -10.53 7.12 -35.14
C ILE A 156 -11.65 6.73 -36.13
N ALA A 157 -12.87 6.47 -35.68
CA ALA A 157 -14.03 6.17 -36.54
C ALA A 157 -14.15 7.08 -37.77
N PRO A 158 -14.10 8.43 -37.67
CA PRO A 158 -14.20 9.27 -38.86
C PRO A 158 -13.02 9.10 -39.84
N MET A 159 -11.84 8.71 -39.37
CA MET A 159 -10.69 8.40 -40.23
C MET A 159 -10.88 7.05 -40.94
N TYR A 160 -11.50 6.08 -40.27
CA TYR A 160 -11.82 4.79 -40.87
C TYR A 160 -12.84 4.92 -42.01
N PHE A 161 -13.92 5.68 -41.79
CA PHE A 161 -14.92 5.94 -42.84
C PHE A 161 -14.37 6.74 -44.02
N LYS A 162 -13.28 7.50 -43.82
CA LYS A 162 -12.54 8.19 -44.89
C LYS A 162 -11.57 7.27 -45.64
N GLY A 163 -11.42 6.01 -45.22
CA GLY A 163 -10.50 5.05 -45.82
C GLY A 163 -9.02 5.30 -45.52
N THR A 164 -8.69 6.23 -44.61
CA THR A 164 -7.30 6.59 -44.30
C THR A 164 -6.62 5.61 -43.33
N VAL A 165 -7.40 4.81 -42.61
CA VAL A 165 -6.90 3.85 -41.60
C VAL A 165 -7.64 2.52 -41.71
N SER A 166 -6.93 1.43 -41.40
CA SER A 166 -7.49 0.08 -41.40
C SER A 166 -8.21 -0.23 -40.09
N PHE A 167 -9.08 -1.26 -40.09
CA PHE A 167 -9.71 -1.76 -38.86
C PHE A 167 -8.67 -2.24 -37.84
N GLY A 168 -7.55 -2.81 -38.30
CA GLY A 168 -6.45 -3.24 -37.43
C GLY A 168 -5.83 -2.08 -36.64
N THR A 169 -5.72 -0.91 -37.27
CA THR A 169 -5.20 0.31 -36.62
C THR A 169 -6.12 0.79 -35.49
N ILE A 170 -7.44 0.64 -35.64
CA ILE A 170 -8.41 0.97 -34.58
C ILE A 170 -8.16 0.08 -33.36
N GLN A 171 -8.05 -1.24 -33.59
CA GLN A 171 -7.89 -2.19 -32.51
C GLN A 171 -6.54 -2.06 -31.81
N GLN A 172 -5.47 -1.82 -32.57
CA GLN A 172 -4.14 -1.52 -32.02
C GLN A 172 -4.18 -0.25 -31.16
N SER A 173 -4.76 0.83 -31.69
CA SER A 173 -4.88 2.10 -30.95
C SER A 173 -5.66 1.91 -29.66
N GLN A 174 -6.70 1.08 -29.66
CA GLN A 174 -7.48 0.80 -28.47
C GLN A 174 -6.67 0.08 -27.38
N LEU A 175 -5.89 -0.94 -27.74
CA LEU A 175 -5.03 -1.66 -26.80
C LEU A 175 -3.92 -0.78 -26.23
N LEU A 176 -3.25 -0.01 -27.10
CA LEU A 176 -2.19 0.90 -26.70
C LEU A 176 -2.72 2.00 -25.77
N PHE A 177 -3.90 2.54 -26.08
CA PHE A 177 -4.58 3.56 -25.26
C PHE A 177 -4.95 3.02 -23.89
N GLN A 178 -5.56 1.83 -23.80
CA GLN A 178 -5.94 1.23 -22.52
C GLN A 178 -4.72 0.95 -21.63
N THR A 179 -3.64 0.45 -22.23
CA THR A 179 -2.40 0.16 -21.51
C THR A 179 -1.72 1.44 -21.00
N LEU A 180 -1.69 2.48 -21.83
CA LEU A 180 -1.17 3.81 -21.46
C LEU A 180 -2.00 4.44 -20.33
N LEU A 181 -3.33 4.42 -20.47
CA LEU A 181 -4.25 4.95 -19.47
C LEU A 181 -4.09 4.24 -18.13
N SER A 182 -4.01 2.91 -18.11
CA SER A 182 -3.79 2.15 -16.87
C SER A 182 -2.48 2.56 -16.19
N GLY A 183 -1.37 2.60 -16.95
CA GLY A 183 -0.07 2.99 -16.40
C GLY A 183 -0.10 4.39 -15.78
N MET A 184 -0.75 5.36 -16.43
CA MET A 184 -0.89 6.71 -15.87
C MET A 184 -1.78 6.75 -14.62
N MET A 185 -2.83 5.92 -14.54
CA MET A 185 -3.70 5.84 -13.37
C MET A 185 -3.04 5.10 -12.19
N ASP A 186 -2.18 4.13 -12.47
CA ASP A 186 -1.53 3.31 -11.45
C ASP A 186 -0.47 4.10 -10.66
N LEU A 187 0.19 5.11 -11.27
CA LEU A 187 1.09 6.06 -10.59
C LEU A 187 0.47 6.70 -9.33
N GLY A 188 -0.82 7.02 -9.36
CA GLY A 188 -1.52 7.60 -8.22
C GLY A 188 -1.57 6.66 -7.01
N LYS A 189 -1.62 5.34 -7.24
CA LYS A 189 -1.63 4.32 -6.19
C LYS A 189 -0.23 4.13 -5.59
N GLU A 190 0.81 4.21 -6.42
CA GLU A 190 2.20 4.06 -5.99
C GLU A 190 2.64 5.15 -5.01
N LEU A 191 2.09 6.37 -5.11
CA LEU A 191 2.35 7.44 -4.14
C LEU A 191 2.01 7.02 -2.69
N ASN A 192 0.95 6.23 -2.51
CA ASN A 192 0.59 5.72 -1.18
C ASN A 192 1.59 4.66 -0.69
N ASP A 193 2.07 3.81 -1.59
CA ASP A 193 3.09 2.81 -1.27
C ASP A 193 4.44 3.48 -0.93
N ILE A 194 4.79 4.60 -1.59
CA ILE A 194 5.97 5.43 -1.25
C ILE A 194 5.82 6.01 0.15
N ALA A 195 4.65 6.57 0.48
CA ALA A 195 4.40 7.11 1.81
C ALA A 195 4.51 6.03 2.91
N LYS A 196 4.00 4.82 2.62
CA LYS A 196 4.10 3.66 3.50
C LYS A 196 5.56 3.23 3.71
N LEU A 197 6.34 3.16 2.65
CA LEU A 197 7.75 2.79 2.69
C LEU A 197 8.55 3.82 3.50
N GLY A 198 8.22 5.11 3.39
CA GLY A 198 8.79 6.16 4.24
C GLY A 198 8.53 5.91 5.74
N ALA A 199 7.31 5.56 6.12
CA ALA A 199 6.97 5.21 7.51
C ALA A 199 7.67 3.93 7.99
N GLU A 200 7.81 2.91 7.13
CA GLU A 200 8.54 1.67 7.42
C GLU A 200 10.06 1.94 7.61
N SER A 201 10.65 2.86 6.84
CA SER A 201 12.09 3.19 6.92
C SER A 201 12.50 3.76 8.28
N VAL A 202 11.64 4.57 8.90
CA VAL A 202 11.88 5.18 10.21
C VAL A 202 11.88 4.10 11.29
N ARG A 203 10.91 3.17 11.25
CA ARG A 203 10.79 2.08 12.23
C ARG A 203 11.99 1.14 12.19
N VAL A 204 12.44 0.76 10.99
CA VAL A 204 13.65 -0.07 10.82
C VAL A 204 14.88 0.65 11.37
N LYS A 205 15.02 1.95 11.11
CA LYS A 205 16.16 2.73 11.64
C LYS A 205 16.16 2.77 13.17
N ASP A 206 15.03 3.10 13.78
CA ASP A 206 14.89 3.19 15.24
C ASP A 206 15.13 1.82 15.90
N GLY A 207 14.62 0.74 15.30
CA GLY A 207 14.84 -0.63 15.78
C GLY A 207 16.30 -1.07 15.76
N VAL A 208 17.04 -0.73 14.69
CA VAL A 208 18.48 -1.03 14.56
C VAL A 208 19.33 -0.28 15.59
N GLU A 209 18.99 0.98 15.89
CA GLU A 209 19.71 1.80 16.88
C GLU A 209 19.57 1.22 18.30
N ILE A 210 18.36 0.81 18.69
CA ILE A 210 18.09 0.17 19.99
C ILE A 210 18.86 -1.14 20.14
N VAL A 211 18.87 -2.01 19.12
CA VAL A 211 19.62 -3.27 19.16
C VAL A 211 21.12 -3.02 19.30
N THR A 212 21.64 -2.00 18.62
CA THR A 212 23.05 -1.62 18.67
C THR A 212 23.44 -1.17 20.09
N HIS A 213 22.65 -0.31 20.72
CA HIS A 213 22.89 0.15 22.09
C HIS A 213 22.82 -0.99 23.13
N VAL A 214 21.84 -1.89 23.02
CA VAL A 214 21.74 -3.06 23.92
C VAL A 214 22.93 -4.00 23.75
N ARG A 215 23.40 -4.19 22.51
CA ARG A 215 24.57 -5.02 22.23
C ARG A 215 25.86 -4.40 22.80
N LEU A 216 26.04 -3.10 22.66
CA LEU A 216 27.17 -2.38 23.24
C LEU A 216 27.16 -2.41 24.78
N ALA A 217 25.99 -2.24 25.41
CA ALA A 217 25.84 -2.33 26.87
C ALA A 217 26.17 -3.74 27.40
N LYS A 218 25.81 -4.79 26.66
CA LYS A 218 26.12 -6.18 27.05
C LYS A 218 27.63 -6.49 26.96
N ILE A 219 28.30 -6.02 25.90
CA ILE A 219 29.75 -6.20 25.71
C ILE A 219 30.55 -5.39 26.77
N GLY A 220 30.09 -4.19 27.13
CA GLY A 220 30.66 -3.40 28.23
C GLY A 220 30.46 -4.02 29.62
N GLY A 221 29.42 -4.83 29.81
CA GLY A 221 29.17 -5.58 31.05
C GLY A 221 30.02 -6.84 31.18
N GLU A 222 30.29 -7.56 30.08
CA GLU A 222 31.15 -8.76 30.08
C GLU A 222 32.64 -8.41 30.29
N THR A 223 33.11 -7.29 29.74
CA THR A 223 34.50 -6.81 29.95
C THR A 223 34.79 -6.37 31.39
N SER A 224 33.79 -5.86 32.13
CA SER A 224 33.97 -5.48 33.55
C SER A 224 33.98 -6.65 34.53
N VAL A 225 33.55 -7.85 34.10
CA VAL A 225 33.59 -9.09 34.90
C VAL A 225 34.91 -9.83 34.70
N GLU A 226 35.54 -9.71 33.54
CA GLU A 226 36.83 -10.36 33.24
C GLU A 226 38.03 -9.67 33.94
N ASP A 227 37.96 -8.36 34.20
CA ASP A 227 39.00 -7.60 34.95
C ASP A 227 38.93 -7.77 36.49
N ARG A 228 37.98 -8.56 37.02
CA ARG A 228 37.83 -8.82 38.48
C ARG A 228 38.22 -10.22 38.91
N ASN A 229 38.84 -11.01 38.03
CA ASN A 229 39.35 -12.35 38.34
C ASN A 229 40.83 -12.46 37.96
#